data_AF-A0A2G4HW53-F1
#
_entry.id   AF-A0A2G4HW53-F1
#
_cell.length_a   1.000
_cell.length_b   1.000
_cell.length_c   1.000
_cell.angle_alpha   90.00
_cell.angle_beta   90.00
_cell.angle_gamma   90.00
#
_symmetry.space_group_name_H-M   'P 1'
#
loop_
_entity.id
_entity.type
_entity.pdbx_description
1 polymer ?
#
loop_
_entity_poly.entity_id
_entity_poly.type
_entity_poly.pdbx_seq_one_letter_code
_entity_poly.pdbx_strand_id
1 'polypeptide(L)'
;MRLREKAWRGGFCFWLVLWGWQAVLPWPAAADDGAIPSVEFSGSLIKTVKGKRYQAQVFAKGDRLRLEYKYAIRTERGYAAIEIIRLDKLETWYLLAQQKELLVTVLDSDDRLLVSPTLPGERDRVLVGDATAAGRVAQLFEVQTDYQGRVERFYEWVDAETGVVLKLVSRSREWSFEYERFRLSPQPAYYFDAPPGYEKRIAATAPRGRG
;
A
#
# COMPACT_ATOMS: atom_id res chain seq x y z
N MET A 1 -25.68 -13.99 19.11
CA MET A 1 -25.27 -13.94 17.69
C MET A 1 -23.93 -13.22 17.60
N ARG A 2 -22.82 -13.96 17.71
CA ARG A 2 -21.43 -13.44 17.75
C ARG A 2 -20.73 -13.89 16.47
N LEU A 3 -20.51 -12.99 15.51
CA LEU A 3 -19.47 -13.18 14.51
C LEU A 3 -18.22 -12.43 14.96
N ARG A 4 -17.25 -13.21 15.45
CA ARG A 4 -15.85 -12.82 15.56
C ARG A 4 -15.24 -12.96 14.18
N GLU A 5 -14.81 -11.86 13.57
CA GLU A 5 -13.74 -11.90 12.57
C GLU A 5 -12.75 -10.78 12.85
N LYS A 6 -11.54 -11.20 13.23
CA LYS A 6 -10.32 -10.41 13.24
C LYS A 6 -9.96 -10.06 11.79
N ALA A 7 -10.69 -9.15 11.18
CA ALA A 7 -10.28 -8.55 9.94
C ALA A 7 -9.34 -7.40 10.28
N TRP A 8 -8.13 -7.48 9.72
CA TRP A 8 -7.12 -6.43 9.69
C TRP A 8 -6.03 -6.48 10.77
N ARG A 9 -5.28 -7.58 10.77
CA ARG A 9 -3.82 -7.55 10.94
C ARG A 9 -3.24 -8.60 10.01
N GLY A 10 -2.79 -8.17 8.83
CA GLY A 10 -1.92 -8.98 7.97
C GLY A 10 -0.51 -9.01 8.53
N GLY A 11 -0.36 -9.42 9.79
CA GLY A 11 0.95 -9.76 10.35
C GLY A 11 1.27 -11.18 9.92
N PHE A 12 2.34 -11.36 9.15
CA PHE A 12 2.88 -12.67 8.83
C PHE A 12 3.16 -13.46 10.13
N CYS A 13 2.54 -14.65 10.27
CA CYS A 13 2.65 -15.49 11.46
C CYS A 13 4.04 -16.13 11.58
N PHE A 14 4.63 -15.87 12.75
CA PHE A 14 5.83 -16.44 13.35
C PHE A 14 5.72 -17.95 13.58
N TRP A 15 6.80 -18.69 13.37
CA TRP A 15 7.28 -19.76 14.28
C TRP A 15 8.81 -19.83 14.16
N LEU A 16 9.47 -19.87 15.33
CA LEU A 16 10.93 -19.97 15.51
C LEU A 16 11.47 -21.31 15.01
N VAL A 17 12.55 -21.28 14.22
CA VAL A 17 13.58 -22.33 14.24
C VAL A 17 14.95 -21.67 14.15
N LEU A 18 15.82 -22.12 15.05
CA LEU A 18 17.20 -21.70 15.26
C LEU A 18 18.18 -22.39 14.28
N TRP A 19 19.31 -21.72 14.06
CA TRP A 19 20.64 -22.18 13.57
C TRP A 19 21.00 -21.97 12.09
N GLY A 20 22.22 -21.45 11.91
CA GLY A 20 23.00 -21.54 10.68
C GLY A 20 23.68 -20.22 10.27
N TRP A 21 24.82 -19.89 10.87
CA TRP A 21 25.70 -18.82 10.39
C TRP A 21 26.25 -19.15 9.00
N GLN A 22 25.94 -18.33 7.99
CA GLN A 22 26.79 -18.12 6.83
C GLN A 22 26.87 -16.63 6.56
N ALA A 23 28.10 -16.11 6.61
CA ALA A 23 28.43 -14.74 6.25
C ALA A 23 28.28 -14.58 4.73
N VAL A 24 27.19 -13.95 4.30
CA VAL A 24 27.06 -13.44 2.94
C VAL A 24 27.61 -12.01 2.95
N LEU A 25 28.65 -11.78 2.15
CA LEU A 25 29.27 -10.48 1.94
C LEU A 25 28.19 -9.45 1.53
N PRO A 26 28.17 -8.25 2.11
CA PRO A 26 27.19 -7.24 1.74
C PRO A 26 27.48 -6.73 0.33
N TRP A 27 26.60 -7.09 -0.61
CA TRP A 27 26.45 -6.38 -1.87
C TRP A 27 26.01 -4.94 -1.56
N PRO A 28 26.62 -3.91 -2.16
CA PRO A 28 26.10 -2.56 -2.05
C PRO A 28 24.77 -2.50 -2.83
N ALA A 29 23.66 -2.73 -2.12
CA ALA A 29 22.36 -2.25 -2.58
C ALA A 29 22.46 -0.73 -2.53
N ALA A 30 22.63 -0.08 -3.67
CA ALA A 30 22.20 1.29 -3.82
C ALA A 30 20.71 1.26 -3.51
N ALA A 31 20.35 1.65 -2.28
CA ALA A 31 18.99 2.00 -1.94
C ALA A 31 18.67 3.26 -2.74
N ASP A 32 18.27 3.08 -3.99
CA ASP A 32 17.51 4.08 -4.70
C ASP A 32 16.20 4.19 -3.90
N ASP A 33 16.11 5.23 -3.07
CA ASP A 33 14.90 5.54 -2.31
C ASP A 33 13.81 5.83 -3.35
N GLY A 34 13.09 4.78 -3.76
CA GLY A 34 12.23 4.74 -4.94
C GLY A 34 11.41 6.02 -5.07
N ALA A 35 11.80 6.86 -6.03
CA ALA A 35 11.24 8.19 -6.20
C ALA A 35 9.73 8.09 -6.35
N ILE A 36 8.99 8.80 -5.49
CA ILE A 36 7.52 8.87 -5.59
C ILE A 36 7.19 9.70 -6.83
N PRO A 37 6.41 9.18 -7.79
CA PRO A 37 6.02 9.95 -8.96
C PRO A 37 5.25 11.20 -8.54
N SER A 38 5.63 12.38 -9.04
CA SER A 38 4.95 13.66 -8.75
C SER A 38 3.62 13.85 -9.51
N VAL A 39 3.02 12.75 -9.96
CA VAL A 39 1.85 12.71 -10.82
C VAL A 39 0.56 12.94 -10.03
N GLU A 40 -0.43 13.53 -10.72
CA GLU A 40 -1.78 13.70 -10.19
C GLU A 40 -2.77 12.86 -10.99
N PHE A 41 -3.56 12.03 -10.29
CA PHE A 41 -4.54 11.20 -10.94
C PHE A 41 -5.73 10.88 -10.04
N SER A 42 -6.80 10.42 -10.69
CA SER A 42 -7.92 9.77 -10.07
C SER A 42 -8.11 8.37 -10.65
N GLY A 43 -8.67 7.45 -9.87
CA GLY A 43 -8.86 6.08 -10.32
C GLY A 43 -9.82 5.28 -9.46
N SER A 44 -10.10 4.05 -9.87
CA SER A 44 -10.81 3.06 -9.07
C SER A 44 -9.94 1.84 -8.89
N LEU A 45 -9.72 1.46 -7.64
CA LEU A 45 -8.83 0.38 -7.23
C LEU A 45 -9.64 -0.84 -6.78
N ILE A 46 -9.20 -2.02 -7.21
CA ILE A 46 -9.57 -3.29 -6.62
C ILE A 46 -8.38 -3.80 -5.82
N LYS A 47 -8.62 -4.24 -4.58
CA LYS A 47 -7.69 -5.08 -3.83
C LYS A 47 -8.31 -6.44 -3.61
N THR A 48 -7.57 -7.51 -3.89
CA THR A 48 -7.99 -8.88 -3.58
C THR A 48 -7.03 -9.46 -2.56
N VAL A 49 -7.57 -10.07 -1.50
CA VAL A 49 -6.77 -10.77 -0.48
C VAL A 49 -7.51 -12.04 -0.08
N LYS A 50 -6.92 -13.22 -0.30
CA LYS A 50 -7.49 -14.54 -0.01
C LYS A 50 -8.91 -14.68 -0.55
N GLY A 51 -9.11 -14.27 -1.81
CA GLY A 51 -10.40 -14.27 -2.49
C GLY A 51 -11.40 -13.18 -2.06
N LYS A 52 -11.12 -12.39 -1.02
CA LYS A 52 -11.96 -11.25 -0.61
C LYS A 52 -11.59 -10.02 -1.45
N ARG A 53 -12.60 -9.38 -2.05
CA ARG A 53 -12.44 -8.19 -2.89
C ARG A 53 -12.84 -6.92 -2.14
N TYR A 54 -11.98 -5.91 -2.21
CA TYR A 54 -12.16 -4.57 -1.66
C TYR A 54 -12.09 -3.56 -2.80
N GLN A 55 -12.88 -2.50 -2.73
CA GLN A 55 -12.98 -1.48 -3.77
C GLN A 55 -12.83 -0.09 -3.15
N ALA A 56 -12.05 0.77 -3.79
CA ALA A 56 -11.89 2.17 -3.40
C ALA A 56 -11.82 3.10 -4.62
N GLN A 57 -12.27 4.34 -4.49
CA GLN A 57 -11.81 5.43 -5.35
C GLN A 57 -10.46 5.92 -4.83
N VAL A 58 -9.55 6.25 -5.74
CA VAL A 58 -8.22 6.75 -5.43
C VAL A 58 -8.07 8.13 -6.02
N PHE A 59 -7.55 9.05 -5.22
CA PHE A 59 -7.10 10.36 -5.66
C PHE A 59 -5.65 10.52 -5.20
N ALA A 60 -4.75 10.85 -6.11
CA ALA A 60 -3.33 10.98 -5.81
C ALA A 60 -2.81 12.34 -6.27
N LYS A 61 -1.95 12.94 -5.45
CA LYS A 61 -1.24 14.18 -5.73
C LYS A 61 0.18 14.07 -5.21
N GLY A 62 1.07 13.52 -6.03
CA GLY A 62 2.45 13.26 -5.66
C GLY A 62 2.56 12.38 -4.41
N ASP A 63 3.05 12.97 -3.31
CA ASP A 63 3.28 12.31 -2.02
C ASP A 63 2.01 12.11 -1.15
N ARG A 64 0.82 12.36 -1.71
CA ARG A 64 -0.46 12.24 -0.99
C ARG A 64 -1.44 11.39 -1.76
N LEU A 65 -2.08 10.46 -1.06
CA LEU A 65 -3.15 9.64 -1.59
C LEU A 65 -4.38 9.75 -0.70
N ARG A 66 -5.55 9.64 -1.32
CA ARG A 66 -6.83 9.52 -0.65
C ARG A 66 -7.53 8.30 -1.24
N LEU A 67 -7.88 7.37 -0.36
CA LEU A 67 -8.68 6.20 -0.67
C LEU A 67 -10.07 6.40 -0.07
N GLU A 68 -11.09 6.34 -0.91
CA GLU A 68 -12.49 6.33 -0.48
C GLU A 68 -13.06 4.93 -0.71
N TYR A 69 -13.21 4.19 0.38
CA TYR A 69 -13.66 2.81 0.33
C TYR A 69 -15.17 2.72 0.05
N LYS A 70 -15.55 1.75 -0.79
CA LYS A 70 -16.97 1.41 -1.01
C LYS A 70 -17.65 0.92 0.28
N TYR A 71 -16.89 0.24 1.13
CA TYR A 71 -17.35 -0.23 2.44
C TYR A 71 -16.35 0.20 3.49
N ALA A 72 -16.84 0.79 4.58
CA ALA A 72 -15.97 1.31 5.62
C ALA A 72 -15.09 0.21 6.24
N ILE A 73 -13.82 0.55 6.41
CA ILE A 73 -12.79 -0.30 7.03
C ILE A 73 -12.83 -0.13 8.54
N ARG A 74 -12.57 -1.21 9.27
CA ARG A 74 -12.63 -1.22 10.75
C ARG A 74 -11.30 -0.79 11.33
N THR A 75 -11.28 0.26 12.15
CA THR A 75 -10.11 0.69 12.92
C THR A 75 -10.23 0.27 14.39
N GLU A 76 -9.22 0.56 15.19
CA GLU A 76 -9.29 0.40 16.65
C GLU A 76 -10.33 1.32 17.33
N ARG A 77 -10.76 2.39 16.66
CA ARG A 77 -11.63 3.44 17.20
C ARG A 77 -12.97 3.60 16.49
N GLY A 78 -13.25 2.77 15.48
CA GLY A 78 -14.52 2.84 14.75
C GLY A 78 -14.40 2.31 13.34
N TYR A 79 -15.15 2.92 12.43
CA TYR A 79 -15.10 2.60 11.01
C TYR A 79 -14.71 3.86 10.23
N ALA A 80 -13.75 3.72 9.32
CA ALA A 80 -13.33 4.78 8.41
C ALA A 80 -13.80 4.45 6.99
N ALA A 81 -14.45 5.39 6.32
CA ALA A 81 -14.74 5.25 4.88
C ALA A 81 -13.63 5.86 4.02
N ILE A 82 -12.80 6.71 4.62
CA ILE A 82 -11.75 7.47 3.94
C ILE A 82 -10.43 7.23 4.67
N GLU A 83 -9.40 6.96 3.90
CA GLU A 83 -8.00 6.89 4.31
C GLU A 83 -7.20 7.90 3.51
N ILE A 84 -6.30 8.63 4.19
CA ILE A 84 -5.40 9.59 3.56
C ILE A 84 -3.98 9.18 3.90
N ILE A 85 -3.20 8.79 2.89
CA ILE A 85 -1.79 8.43 3.03
C ILE A 85 -0.97 9.69 2.77
N ARG A 86 -0.08 10.00 3.71
CA ARG A 86 0.80 11.18 3.72
C ARG A 86 2.25 10.70 3.70
N LEU A 87 2.79 10.46 2.52
CA LEU A 87 4.17 10.02 2.36
C LEU A 87 5.14 11.11 2.82
N ASP A 88 4.78 12.38 2.62
CA ASP A 88 5.50 13.56 3.13
C ASP A 88 5.65 13.60 4.67
N LYS A 89 4.77 12.89 5.38
CA LYS A 89 4.76 12.84 6.85
C LYS A 89 5.07 11.46 7.41
N LEU A 90 5.17 10.44 6.56
CA LEU A 90 5.22 9.04 6.96
C LEU A 90 4.03 8.66 7.87
N GLU A 91 2.85 9.18 7.54
CA GLU A 91 1.61 8.98 8.28
C GLU A 91 0.50 8.43 7.38
N THR A 92 -0.39 7.63 7.97
CA THR A 92 -1.69 7.26 7.39
C THR A 92 -2.80 7.78 8.29
N TRP A 93 -3.78 8.48 7.73
CA TRP A 93 -4.89 9.10 8.47
C TRP A 93 -6.20 8.41 8.10
N TYR A 94 -6.86 7.84 9.11
CA TYR A 94 -8.19 7.27 8.97
C TYR A 94 -9.24 8.27 9.45
N LEU A 95 -10.15 8.66 8.57
CA LEU A 95 -11.19 9.63 8.87
C LEU A 95 -12.39 8.93 9.51
N LEU A 96 -12.59 9.20 10.80
CA LEU A 96 -13.66 8.67 11.64
C LEU A 96 -14.80 9.70 11.72
N ALA A 97 -15.64 9.71 10.68
CA ALA A 97 -16.61 10.79 10.46
C ALA A 97 -17.62 10.96 11.61
N GLN A 98 -18.05 9.85 12.23
CA GLN A 98 -19.00 9.88 13.34
C GLN A 98 -18.40 10.51 14.60
N GLN A 99 -17.09 10.36 14.80
CA GLN A 99 -16.35 10.86 15.95
C GLN A 99 -15.78 12.27 15.70
N LYS A 100 -15.78 12.74 14.45
CA LYS A 100 -15.00 13.91 14.02
C LYS A 100 -13.53 13.79 14.44
N GLU A 101 -12.96 12.61 14.24
CA GLU A 101 -11.56 12.32 14.56
C GLU A 101 -10.80 11.88 13.31
N LEU A 102 -9.52 12.22 13.25
CA LEU A 102 -8.54 11.61 12.36
C LEU A 102 -7.66 10.70 13.20
N LEU A 103 -7.78 9.39 13.01
CA LEU A 103 -6.87 8.43 13.61
C LEU A 103 -5.59 8.37 12.78
N VAL A 104 -4.49 8.85 13.33
CA VAL A 104 -3.17 8.92 12.70
C VAL A 104 -2.36 7.70 13.11
N THR A 105 -1.90 6.91 12.14
CA THR A 105 -0.96 5.81 12.31
C THR A 105 0.35 6.11 11.59
N VAL A 106 1.41 5.39 11.94
CA VAL A 106 2.62 5.34 11.13
C VAL A 106 2.28 4.74 9.76
N LEU A 107 2.90 5.26 8.70
CA LEU A 107 2.77 4.74 7.34
C LEU A 107 3.08 3.24 7.28
N ASP A 108 2.15 2.45 6.75
CA ASP A 108 2.39 1.02 6.48
C ASP A 108 3.23 0.88 5.19
N SER A 109 4.12 -0.12 5.16
CA SER A 109 4.85 -0.49 3.95
C SER A 109 3.92 -0.85 2.79
N ASP A 110 2.76 -1.45 3.08
CA ASP A 110 1.76 -1.82 2.08
C ASP A 110 1.15 -0.60 1.38
N ASP A 111 1.06 0.54 2.07
CA ASP A 111 0.47 1.79 1.55
C ASP A 111 1.37 2.43 0.49
N ARG A 112 2.69 2.26 0.61
CA ARG A 112 3.68 2.75 -0.38
C ARG A 112 3.55 2.06 -1.73
N LEU A 113 3.08 0.81 -1.74
CA LEU A 113 2.96 -0.01 -2.95
C LEU A 113 1.96 0.56 -3.95
N LEU A 114 1.06 1.45 -3.53
CA LEU A 114 0.02 2.01 -4.40
C LEU A 114 0.54 3.04 -5.41
N VAL A 115 1.75 3.58 -5.20
CA VAL A 115 2.33 4.65 -6.03
C VAL A 115 3.81 4.50 -6.34
N SER A 116 4.58 3.77 -5.51
CA SER A 116 6.00 3.55 -5.77
C SER A 116 6.22 2.15 -6.36
N PRO A 117 7.01 2.03 -7.44
CA PRO A 117 7.36 0.73 -8.00
C PRO A 117 8.38 -0.02 -7.15
N THR A 118 9.14 0.66 -6.28
CA THR A 118 10.14 -0.01 -5.45
C THR A 118 9.48 -0.72 -4.28
N LEU A 119 9.60 -2.04 -4.26
CA LEU A 119 9.01 -2.85 -3.19
C LEU A 119 9.96 -2.92 -1.98
N PRO A 120 9.43 -2.88 -0.73
CA PRO A 120 10.26 -3.07 0.46
C PRO A 120 11.02 -4.41 0.42
N GLY A 121 12.34 -4.35 0.61
CA GLY A 121 13.19 -5.53 0.56
C GLY A 121 13.42 -6.09 -0.84
N GLU A 122 13.18 -5.32 -1.90
CA GLU A 122 13.51 -5.72 -3.28
C GLU A 122 14.96 -6.21 -3.40
N ARG A 123 15.11 -7.39 -4.00
CA ARG A 123 16.40 -8.07 -4.23
C ARG A 123 16.73 -8.13 -5.72
N ASP A 124 15.71 -8.32 -6.53
CA ASP A 124 15.84 -8.50 -7.97
C ASP A 124 14.59 -7.99 -8.69
N ARG A 125 14.80 -7.44 -9.88
CA ARG A 125 13.78 -6.93 -10.79
C ARG A 125 14.17 -7.28 -12.21
N VAL A 126 13.32 -8.04 -12.87
CA VAL A 126 13.51 -8.46 -14.26
C VAL A 126 12.38 -7.89 -15.11
N LEU A 127 12.72 -7.13 -16.15
CA LEU A 127 11.77 -6.73 -17.18
C LEU A 127 11.34 -7.98 -17.96
N VAL A 128 10.04 -8.28 -17.90
CA VAL A 128 9.44 -9.37 -18.68
C VAL A 128 9.10 -8.88 -20.08
N GLY A 129 8.63 -7.64 -20.22
CA GLY A 129 8.35 -7.01 -21.51
C GLY A 129 7.22 -5.98 -21.45
N ASP A 130 6.73 -5.59 -22.63
CA ASP A 130 5.61 -4.65 -22.77
C ASP A 130 4.27 -5.31 -22.42
N ALA A 131 3.36 -4.51 -21.85
CA ALA A 131 2.06 -4.94 -21.39
C ALA A 131 1.02 -3.80 -21.45
N THR A 132 -0.19 -4.09 -20.98
CA THR A 132 -1.25 -3.09 -20.80
C THR A 132 -1.95 -3.34 -19.47
N ALA A 133 -2.20 -2.26 -18.72
CA ALA A 133 -2.98 -2.28 -17.48
C ALA A 133 -3.79 -0.99 -17.37
N ALA A 134 -4.99 -1.05 -16.79
CA ALA A 134 -5.90 0.10 -16.67
C ALA A 134 -6.13 0.89 -17.98
N GLY A 135 -6.02 0.23 -19.15
CA GLY A 135 -6.14 0.86 -20.47
C GLY A 135 -4.91 1.69 -20.90
N ARG A 136 -3.76 1.52 -20.25
CA ARG A 136 -2.53 2.27 -20.50
C ARG A 136 -1.37 1.33 -20.83
N VAL A 137 -0.41 1.85 -21.60
CA VAL A 137 0.83 1.14 -21.93
C VAL A 137 1.66 0.98 -20.65
N ALA A 138 2.07 -0.24 -20.37
CA ALA A 138 2.81 -0.58 -19.15
C ALA A 138 4.00 -1.46 -19.48
N GLN A 139 5.00 -1.45 -18.61
CA GLN A 139 6.06 -2.44 -18.56
C GLN A 139 5.75 -3.47 -17.48
N LEU A 140 5.87 -4.76 -17.80
CA LEU A 140 5.70 -5.85 -16.86
C LEU A 140 7.05 -6.26 -16.28
N PHE A 141 7.13 -6.27 -14.96
CA PHE A 141 8.29 -6.75 -14.21
C PHE A 141 7.94 -7.99 -13.38
N GLU A 142 8.90 -8.92 -13.27
CA GLU A 142 8.95 -9.87 -12.17
C GLU A 142 9.87 -9.30 -11.10
N VAL A 143 9.34 -9.13 -9.89
CA VAL A 143 10.07 -8.53 -8.76
C VAL A 143 10.17 -9.55 -7.64
N GLN A 144 11.38 -9.77 -7.13
CA GLN A 144 11.63 -10.60 -5.96
C GLN A 144 11.99 -9.73 -4.78
N THR A 145 11.30 -9.91 -3.65
CA THR A 145 11.64 -9.25 -2.38
C THR A 145 12.08 -10.27 -1.35
N ASP A 146 12.89 -9.82 -0.40
CA ASP A 146 13.17 -10.51 0.85
C ASP A 146 12.82 -9.55 1.98
N TYR A 147 11.65 -9.76 2.56
CA TYR A 147 11.16 -8.96 3.66
C TYR A 147 11.01 -9.84 4.90
N GLN A 148 11.79 -9.52 5.94
CA GLN A 148 11.82 -10.27 7.21
C GLN A 148 12.09 -11.78 7.03
N GLY A 149 12.97 -12.14 6.07
CA GLY A 149 13.37 -13.53 5.82
C GLY A 149 12.37 -14.33 4.98
N ARG A 150 11.35 -13.67 4.41
CA ARG A 150 10.43 -14.26 3.45
C ARG A 150 10.77 -13.77 2.06
N VAL A 151 11.14 -14.71 1.20
CA VAL A 151 11.30 -14.43 -0.22
C VAL A 151 9.93 -14.48 -0.88
N GLU A 152 9.47 -13.33 -1.38
CA GLU A 152 8.23 -13.21 -2.14
C GLU A 152 8.53 -12.81 -3.59
N ARG A 153 7.62 -13.17 -4.49
CA ARG A 153 7.70 -12.80 -5.91
C ARG A 153 6.39 -12.20 -6.35
N PHE A 154 6.49 -11.16 -7.18
CA PHE A 154 5.38 -10.39 -7.69
C PHE A 154 5.51 -10.18 -9.19
N TYR A 155 4.35 -10.04 -9.83
CA TYR A 155 4.25 -9.43 -11.14
C TYR A 155 3.73 -8.01 -10.97
N GLU A 156 4.47 -7.05 -11.51
CA GLU A 156 4.20 -5.62 -11.40
C GLU A 156 4.03 -5.01 -12.79
N TRP A 157 2.93 -4.29 -13.01
CA TRP A 157 2.69 -3.52 -14.22
C TRP A 157 2.89 -2.04 -13.90
N VAL A 158 3.96 -1.46 -14.42
CA VAL A 158 4.33 -0.06 -14.22
C VAL A 158 3.95 0.75 -15.46
N ASP A 159 3.20 1.83 -15.28
CA ASP A 159 2.83 2.74 -16.36
C ASP A 159 4.07 3.33 -17.03
N ALA A 160 4.19 3.17 -18.35
CA ALA A 160 5.40 3.56 -19.08
C ALA A 160 5.60 5.08 -19.15
N GLU A 161 4.52 5.86 -19.01
CA GLU A 161 4.57 7.33 -19.05
C GLU A 161 4.85 7.93 -17.67
N THR A 162 4.26 7.38 -16.60
CA THR A 162 4.24 8.03 -15.28
C THR A 162 5.02 7.29 -14.19
N GLY A 163 5.40 6.03 -14.42
CA GLY A 163 6.08 5.21 -13.42
C GLY A 163 5.18 4.70 -12.29
N VAL A 164 3.86 4.91 -12.36
CA VAL A 164 2.92 4.42 -11.35
C VAL A 164 2.65 2.92 -11.53
N VAL A 165 2.59 2.19 -10.41
CA VAL A 165 2.17 0.78 -10.42
C VAL A 165 0.66 0.69 -10.67
N LEU A 166 0.28 0.22 -11.85
CA LEU A 166 -1.12 0.06 -12.26
C LEU A 166 -1.72 -1.25 -11.74
N LYS A 167 -0.88 -2.27 -11.53
CA LYS A 167 -1.28 -3.59 -11.06
C LYS A 167 -0.10 -4.27 -10.37
N LEU A 168 -0.37 -4.95 -9.27
CA LEU A 168 0.58 -5.80 -8.57
C LEU A 168 -0.12 -7.09 -8.17
N VAL A 169 0.50 -8.22 -8.47
CA VAL A 169 -0.07 -9.55 -8.20
C VAL A 169 1.01 -10.42 -7.56
N SER A 170 0.70 -11.00 -6.40
CA SER A 170 1.59 -12.00 -5.81
C SER A 170 1.67 -13.24 -6.73
N ARG A 171 2.84 -13.88 -6.81
CA ARG A 171 3.01 -15.08 -7.64
C ARG A 171 2.05 -16.22 -7.24
N SER A 172 1.74 -16.31 -5.94
CA SER A 172 0.75 -17.24 -5.40
C SER A 172 -0.70 -16.86 -5.74
N ARG A 173 -0.94 -15.63 -6.20
CA ARG A 173 -2.26 -15.03 -6.45
C ARG A 173 -3.16 -14.95 -5.21
N GLU A 174 -2.59 -15.13 -4.04
CA GLU A 174 -3.27 -14.96 -2.76
C GLU A 174 -3.63 -13.50 -2.49
N TRP A 175 -2.92 -12.55 -3.13
CA TRP A 175 -3.30 -11.15 -3.09
C TRP A 175 -2.93 -10.40 -4.37
N SER A 176 -3.66 -9.33 -4.64
CA SER A 176 -3.37 -8.38 -5.71
C SER A 176 -3.97 -7.00 -5.41
N PHE A 177 -3.45 -5.99 -6.10
CA PHE A 177 -4.21 -4.77 -6.36
C PHE A 177 -4.16 -4.42 -7.85
N GLU A 178 -5.20 -3.77 -8.34
CA GLU A 178 -5.31 -3.35 -9.74
C GLU A 178 -6.19 -2.12 -9.86
N TYR A 179 -5.73 -1.12 -10.61
CA TYR A 179 -6.58 -0.02 -11.02
C TYR A 179 -7.51 -0.49 -12.16
N GLU A 180 -8.82 -0.47 -11.94
CA GLU A 180 -9.83 -0.66 -12.99
C GLU A 180 -9.91 0.56 -13.91
N ARG A 181 -9.67 1.74 -13.35
CA ARG A 181 -9.65 3.03 -14.07
C ARG A 181 -8.51 3.87 -13.55
N PHE A 182 -7.83 4.56 -14.45
CA PHE A 182 -6.74 5.48 -14.15
C PHE A 182 -6.86 6.71 -15.06
N ARG A 183 -6.92 7.90 -14.47
CA ARG A 183 -7.08 9.17 -15.19
C ARG A 183 -6.15 10.23 -14.64
N LEU A 184 -5.19 10.65 -15.46
CA LEU A 184 -4.36 11.81 -15.18
C LEU A 184 -5.25 13.04 -15.08
N SER A 185 -5.24 13.65 -13.90
CA SER A 185 -6.14 14.76 -13.57
C SER A 185 -5.64 15.49 -12.34
N PRO A 186 -5.63 16.84 -12.33
CA PRO A 186 -5.32 17.61 -11.15
C PRO A 186 -6.25 17.24 -9.98
N GLN A 187 -5.67 17.11 -8.79
CA GLN A 187 -6.40 16.82 -7.57
C GLN A 187 -6.45 18.04 -6.64
N PRO A 188 -7.62 18.37 -6.06
CA PRO A 188 -7.73 19.48 -5.12
C PRO A 188 -6.90 19.22 -3.86
N ALA A 189 -6.11 20.20 -3.42
CA ALA A 189 -5.23 20.04 -2.26
C ALA A 189 -6.00 19.68 -0.98
N TYR A 190 -7.20 20.24 -0.80
CA TYR A 190 -8.03 20.02 0.38
C TYR A 190 -8.52 18.57 0.55
N TYR A 191 -8.42 17.71 -0.48
CA TYR A 191 -8.73 16.27 -0.35
C TYR A 191 -7.80 15.55 0.63
N PHE A 192 -6.60 16.09 0.82
CA PHE A 192 -5.50 15.48 1.58
C PHE A 192 -5.23 16.17 2.92
N ASP A 193 -6.07 17.13 3.28
CA ASP A 193 -5.98 17.88 4.52
C ASP A 193 -6.99 17.39 5.56
N ALA A 194 -6.74 17.76 6.82
CA ALA A 194 -7.68 17.45 7.89
C ALA A 194 -8.98 18.25 7.67
N PRO A 195 -10.16 17.60 7.66
CA PRO A 195 -11.40 18.35 7.53
C PRO A 195 -11.60 19.31 8.72
N PRO A 196 -12.22 20.48 8.51
CA PRO A 196 -12.46 21.43 9.60
C PRO A 196 -13.22 20.81 10.78
N GLY A 197 -12.75 21.07 12.00
CA GLY A 197 -13.36 20.56 13.22
C GLY A 197 -13.06 19.09 13.55
N TYR A 198 -12.15 18.45 12.83
CA TYR A 198 -11.67 17.11 13.17
C TYR A 198 -10.48 17.17 14.11
N GLU A 199 -10.51 16.36 15.17
CA GLU A 199 -9.40 16.21 16.09
C GLU A 199 -8.46 15.09 15.66
N LYS A 200 -7.15 15.35 15.65
CA LYS A 200 -6.16 14.29 15.41
C LYS A 200 -5.96 13.46 16.67
N ARG A 201 -5.99 12.14 16.50
CA ARG A 201 -5.68 11.14 17.53
C ARG A 201 -4.57 10.26 17.01
N ILE A 202 -3.42 10.25 17.67
CA ILE A 202 -2.34 9.33 17.34
C ILE A 202 -2.72 7.96 17.89
N ALA A 203 -2.73 6.94 17.03
CA ALA A 203 -2.94 5.57 17.46
C ALA A 203 -1.82 5.16 18.42
N ALA A 204 -2.16 4.44 19.49
CA ALA A 204 -1.14 3.95 20.40
C ALA A 204 -0.27 2.93 19.65
N THR A 205 1.03 3.19 19.54
CA THR A 205 1.97 2.16 19.07
C THR A 205 1.94 1.02 20.06
N ALA A 206 1.19 -0.04 19.76
CA ALA A 206 1.28 -1.26 20.56
C ALA A 206 2.75 -1.74 20.51
N PRO A 207 3.41 -2.00 21.65
CA PRO A 207 4.71 -2.65 21.61
C PRO A 207 4.53 -3.96 20.84
N ARG A 208 5.38 -4.20 19.83
CA ARG A 208 5.51 -5.52 19.21
C ARG A 208 5.90 -6.49 20.33
N GLY A 209 4.90 -7.12 20.93
CA GLY A 209 5.10 -8.07 22.01
C GLY A 209 6.00 -9.20 21.55
N ARG A 210 7.15 -9.34 22.21
CA ARG A 210 7.83 -10.62 22.35
C ARG A 210 6.82 -11.59 22.98
N GLY A 211 6.53 -12.67 22.27
CA GLY A 211 5.77 -13.82 22.74
C GLY A 211 6.10 -15.00 21.85
#